data_AF-A0A7V4M061-F1
#
_entry.id   AF-A0A7V4M061-F1
#
_cell.length_a   1.000
_cell.length_b   1.000
_cell.length_c   1.000
_cell.angle_alpha   90.00
_cell.angle_beta   90.00
_cell.angle_gamma   90.00
#
_symmetry.space_group_name_H-M   'P 1'
#
loop_
_entity.id
_entity.type
_entity.pdbx_description
1 polymer ?
#
loop_
_entity_poly.entity_id
_entity_poly.type
_entity_poly.pdbx_seq_one_letter_code
_entity_poly.pdbx_strand_id
1 'polypeptide(L)'
;GSFIVFSLLMAAVFYPIAGHWIWGGGWLQKMGMWDFAGSTVVHSAGGWAALAGVLLLGPREGKYRSDGGIKPIFGHNMSTTALGVFVLWFGWFGFNPGSTMAANASDISRIAVTTNMAAAAGTISATVLSWLTAGKPDLSMILNGALAGLVAITAPCAFVSVGASVVIGLIAGALVVAAVPLFDRARLDDPVGALSVHLVNGVFGTLAVGLFANDAVMPGTTGNGLFYGGGFRLLGIQALGVAAVGAFVFTVALSAWALIRAVMGMRVGRDEEIGGLDVGEHGMEAYPDFETFVTR
;
A
#
# COMPACT_ATOMS: atom_id res chain seq x y z
N GLY A 1 -10.49 21.24 -0.45
CA GLY A 1 -11.90 20.80 -0.70
C GLY A 1 -12.03 19.48 -1.47
N SER A 2 -11.47 19.38 -2.67
CA SER A 2 -11.61 18.23 -3.59
C SER A 2 -11.23 16.86 -3.00
N PHE A 3 -10.18 16.84 -2.16
CA PHE A 3 -9.77 15.65 -1.42
C PHE A 3 -10.88 15.07 -0.53
N ILE A 4 -11.65 15.91 0.16
CA ILE A 4 -12.73 15.47 1.07
C ILE A 4 -13.85 14.80 0.27
N VAL A 5 -14.24 15.40 -0.86
CA VAL A 5 -15.28 14.85 -1.74
C VAL A 5 -14.86 13.50 -2.30
N PHE A 6 -13.62 13.38 -2.80
CA PHE A 6 -13.11 12.09 -3.28
C PHE A 6 -13.09 11.04 -2.17
N SER A 7 -12.60 11.41 -0.98
CA SER A 7 -12.51 10.51 0.18
C SER A 7 -13.89 10.00 0.59
N LEU A 8 -14.92 10.86 0.59
CA LEU A 8 -16.31 10.49 0.85
C LEU A 8 -16.80 9.48 -0.19
N LEU A 9 -16.59 9.74 -1.48
CA LEU A 9 -16.99 8.84 -2.56
C LEU A 9 -16.30 7.48 -2.45
N MET A 10 -15.01 7.47 -2.16
CA MET A 10 -14.25 6.24 -1.97
C MET A 10 -14.76 5.44 -0.77
N ALA A 11 -14.97 6.08 0.38
CA ALA A 11 -15.44 5.44 1.59
C ALA A 11 -16.89 4.96 1.51
N ALA A 12 -17.78 5.71 0.85
CA ALA A 12 -19.21 5.42 0.79
C ALA A 12 -19.60 4.52 -0.38
N VAL A 13 -18.81 4.48 -1.46
CA VAL A 13 -19.18 3.78 -2.70
C VAL A 13 -18.14 2.75 -3.10
N PHE A 14 -16.89 3.16 -3.29
CA PHE A 14 -15.90 2.29 -3.96
C PHE A 14 -15.52 1.13 -3.03
N TYR A 15 -15.17 1.47 -1.78
CA TYR A 15 -14.73 0.52 -0.78
C TYR A 15 -15.84 -0.45 -0.35
N PRO A 16 -17.09 -0.03 -0.04
CA PRO A 16 -18.15 -0.96 0.32
C PRO A 16 -18.52 -1.94 -0.81
N ILE A 17 -18.47 -1.51 -2.07
CA ILE A 17 -18.76 -2.41 -3.21
C ILE A 17 -17.66 -3.48 -3.34
N ALA A 18 -16.39 -3.08 -3.32
CA ALA A 18 -15.26 -4.02 -3.35
C ALA A 18 -15.28 -4.95 -2.12
N GLY A 19 -15.58 -4.42 -0.94
CA GLY A 19 -15.75 -5.17 0.30
C GLY A 19 -16.91 -6.16 0.22
N HIS A 20 -18.05 -5.78 -0.36
CA HIS A 20 -19.15 -6.72 -0.55
C HIS A 20 -18.75 -7.89 -1.46
N TRP A 21 -17.97 -7.65 -2.52
CA TRP A 21 -17.52 -8.72 -3.43
C TRP A 21 -16.72 -9.80 -2.71
N ILE A 22 -15.85 -9.40 -1.77
CA ILE A 22 -14.84 -10.26 -1.14
C ILE A 22 -15.26 -10.76 0.26
N TRP A 23 -15.91 -9.92 1.06
CA TRP A 23 -16.22 -10.19 2.47
C TRP A 23 -17.73 -10.25 2.77
N GLY A 24 -18.56 -9.63 1.93
CA GLY A 24 -20.00 -9.42 2.20
C GLY A 24 -20.95 -10.44 1.55
N GLY A 25 -20.47 -11.62 1.17
CA GLY A 25 -21.26 -12.64 0.47
C GLY A 25 -21.37 -12.42 -1.05
N GLY A 26 -20.51 -11.56 -1.61
CA GLY A 26 -20.48 -11.26 -3.03
C GLY A 26 -19.87 -12.36 -3.90
N TRP A 27 -19.72 -12.04 -5.18
CA TRP A 27 -19.38 -13.04 -6.20
C TRP A 27 -17.94 -13.56 -6.10
N LEU A 28 -16.95 -12.71 -5.74
CA LEU A 28 -15.57 -13.13 -5.55
C LEU A 28 -15.43 -14.09 -4.37
N GLN A 29 -16.11 -13.80 -3.26
CA GLN A 29 -16.18 -14.71 -2.12
C GLN A 29 -16.78 -16.06 -2.51
N LYS A 30 -17.91 -16.07 -3.24
CA LYS A 30 -18.56 -17.30 -3.71
C LYS A 30 -17.69 -18.11 -4.67
N MET A 31 -16.81 -17.46 -5.43
CA MET A 31 -15.84 -18.14 -6.28
C MET A 31 -14.68 -18.76 -5.50
N GLY A 32 -14.49 -18.37 -4.22
CA GLY A 32 -13.43 -18.84 -3.36
C GLY A 32 -12.21 -17.92 -3.34
N MET A 33 -12.39 -16.61 -3.58
CA MET A 33 -11.33 -15.63 -3.33
C MET A 33 -11.15 -15.46 -1.82
N TRP A 34 -9.89 -15.40 -1.40
CA TRP A 34 -9.51 -15.22 -0.01
C TRP A 34 -8.64 -13.98 0.14
N ASP A 35 -9.06 -13.08 1.02
CA ASP A 35 -8.32 -11.88 1.37
C ASP A 35 -8.55 -11.64 2.86
N PHE A 36 -7.72 -12.24 3.73
CA PHE A 36 -8.06 -12.36 5.15
C PHE A 36 -8.29 -11.02 5.84
N ALA A 37 -7.33 -10.09 5.71
CA ALA A 37 -7.42 -8.75 6.30
C ALA A 37 -7.39 -7.62 5.25
N GLY A 38 -7.15 -7.91 3.96
CA GLY A 38 -7.30 -6.92 2.88
C GLY A 38 -6.06 -6.48 2.11
N SER A 39 -5.23 -7.39 1.57
CA SER A 39 -4.21 -6.99 0.57
C SER A 39 -4.84 -6.45 -0.71
N THR A 40 -6.03 -6.92 -1.10
CA THR A 40 -6.76 -6.33 -2.23
C THR A 40 -7.74 -5.27 -1.78
N VAL A 41 -8.71 -5.63 -0.95
CA VAL A 41 -9.84 -4.72 -0.68
C VAL A 41 -9.45 -3.45 0.06
N VAL A 42 -8.35 -3.45 0.82
CA VAL A 42 -7.78 -2.23 1.44
C VAL A 42 -6.61 -1.72 0.60
N HIS A 43 -5.53 -2.50 0.49
CA HIS A 43 -4.27 -1.96 -0.02
C HIS A 43 -4.26 -1.80 -1.54
N SER A 44 -4.51 -2.86 -2.32
CA SER A 44 -4.47 -2.71 -3.78
C SER A 44 -5.59 -1.79 -4.27
N ALA A 45 -6.80 -1.86 -3.70
CA ALA A 45 -7.90 -0.93 -3.98
C ALA A 45 -7.49 0.54 -3.75
N GLY A 46 -6.91 0.86 -2.59
CA GLY A 46 -6.36 2.19 -2.33
C GLY A 46 -5.25 2.56 -3.30
N GLY A 47 -4.39 1.62 -3.66
CA GLY A 47 -3.34 1.78 -4.66
C GLY A 47 -3.87 2.07 -6.08
N TRP A 48 -4.92 1.40 -6.52
CA TRP A 48 -5.58 1.64 -7.81
C TRP A 48 -6.26 3.01 -7.84
N ALA A 49 -6.88 3.41 -6.72
CA ALA A 49 -7.47 4.74 -6.58
C ALA A 49 -6.38 5.84 -6.58
N ALA A 50 -5.26 5.60 -5.90
CA ALA A 50 -4.10 6.50 -5.90
C ALA A 50 -3.50 6.64 -7.30
N LEU A 51 -3.37 5.53 -8.06
CA LEU A 51 -2.87 5.56 -9.43
C LEU A 51 -3.74 6.46 -10.33
N ALA A 52 -5.06 6.35 -10.22
CA ALA A 52 -5.98 7.23 -10.94
C ALA A 52 -5.78 8.71 -10.57
N GLY A 53 -5.58 9.00 -9.28
CA GLY A 53 -5.27 10.34 -8.79
C GLY A 53 -3.96 10.88 -9.35
N VAL A 54 -2.87 10.11 -9.27
CA VAL A 54 -1.54 10.50 -9.79
C VAL A 54 -1.59 10.79 -11.29
N LEU A 55 -2.30 9.97 -12.07
CA LEU A 55 -2.43 10.17 -13.51
C LEU A 55 -3.16 11.46 -13.88
N LEU A 56 -4.21 11.83 -13.14
CA LEU A 56 -5.01 13.02 -13.44
C LEU A 56 -4.47 14.31 -12.82
N LEU A 57 -3.86 14.23 -11.63
CA LEU A 57 -3.27 15.38 -10.94
C LEU A 57 -1.94 15.81 -11.59
N GLY A 58 -1.18 14.82 -12.08
CA GLY A 58 0.14 15.02 -12.65
C GLY A 58 1.22 15.29 -11.60
N PRO A 59 2.49 15.40 -12.04
CA PRO A 59 3.62 15.51 -11.14
C PRO A 59 3.75 16.88 -10.47
N ARG A 60 4.27 16.92 -9.24
CA ARG A 60 4.62 18.17 -8.53
C ARG A 60 5.65 18.98 -9.31
N GLU A 61 5.57 20.29 -9.17
CA GLU A 61 6.43 21.21 -9.89
C GLU A 61 7.92 20.92 -9.62
N GLY A 62 8.73 20.88 -10.68
CA GLY A 62 10.16 20.65 -10.58
C GLY A 62 10.63 19.21 -10.25
N LYS A 63 9.72 18.25 -10.02
CA LYS A 63 10.07 16.82 -9.79
C LYS A 63 10.67 16.17 -11.04
N TYR A 64 10.07 16.38 -12.21
CA TYR A 64 10.56 15.88 -13.48
C TYR A 64 10.94 17.04 -14.40
N ARG A 65 12.23 17.13 -14.75
CA ARG A 65 12.79 18.21 -15.57
C ARG A 65 12.57 17.95 -17.05
N SER A 66 12.56 19.02 -17.85
CA SER A 66 12.43 18.96 -19.31
C SER A 66 13.57 18.21 -20.00
N ASP A 67 14.77 18.22 -19.40
CA ASP A 67 15.95 17.46 -19.83
C ASP A 67 15.87 15.94 -19.54
N GLY A 68 14.76 15.47 -18.94
CA GLY A 68 14.57 14.07 -18.56
C GLY A 68 15.10 13.72 -17.17
N GLY A 69 15.74 14.65 -16.47
CA GLY A 69 16.24 14.46 -15.11
C GLY A 69 15.13 14.34 -14.07
N ILE A 70 15.33 13.46 -13.10
CA ILE A 70 14.46 13.29 -11.93
C ILE A 70 15.10 14.05 -10.77
N LYS A 71 14.39 15.03 -10.20
CA LYS A 71 14.80 15.75 -9.00
C LYS A 71 14.00 15.22 -7.80
N PRO A 72 14.61 14.45 -6.89
CA PRO A 72 13.92 13.96 -5.70
C PRO A 72 13.38 15.13 -4.85
N ILE A 73 12.15 14.99 -4.39
CA ILE A 73 11.57 15.83 -3.34
C ILE A 73 11.61 14.97 -2.07
N PHE A 74 12.51 15.31 -1.15
CA PHE A 74 12.75 14.51 0.05
C PHE A 74 11.66 14.73 1.11
N GLY A 75 11.47 13.73 1.97
CA GLY A 75 10.55 13.82 3.10
C GLY A 75 10.96 14.95 4.05
N HIS A 76 9.97 15.70 4.53
CA HIS A 76 10.20 16.86 5.39
C HIS A 76 10.81 16.48 6.76
N ASN A 77 10.41 15.33 7.32
CA ASN A 77 10.89 14.86 8.63
C ASN A 77 10.90 13.31 8.70
N MET A 78 12.10 12.74 8.71
CA MET A 78 12.28 11.29 8.77
C MET A 78 11.96 10.69 10.14
N SER A 79 12.06 11.45 11.23
CA SER A 79 11.69 11.00 12.58
C SER A 79 10.17 10.82 12.68
N THR A 80 9.40 11.77 12.18
CA THR A 80 7.93 11.66 12.10
C THR A 80 7.51 10.51 11.18
N THR A 81 8.23 10.33 10.07
CA THR A 81 8.00 9.19 9.17
C THR A 81 8.23 7.85 9.89
N ALA A 82 9.34 7.72 10.62
CA ALA A 82 9.64 6.53 11.42
C ALA A 82 8.60 6.29 12.52
N LEU A 83 8.16 7.34 13.23
CA LEU A 83 7.07 7.25 14.21
C LEU A 83 5.77 6.78 13.57
N GLY A 84 5.41 7.31 12.39
CA GLY A 84 4.24 6.89 11.63
C GLY A 84 4.29 5.40 11.30
N VAL A 85 5.42 4.90 10.79
CA VAL A 85 5.61 3.47 10.51
C VAL A 85 5.54 2.62 11.78
N PHE A 86 6.10 3.09 12.90
CA PHE A 86 5.99 2.39 14.18
C PHE A 86 4.52 2.25 14.63
N VAL A 87 3.76 3.35 14.57
CA VAL A 87 2.32 3.34 14.91
C VAL A 87 1.54 2.43 13.97
N LEU A 88 1.82 2.45 12.67
CA LEU A 88 1.18 1.58 11.69
C LEU A 88 1.51 0.09 11.94
N TRP A 89 2.78 -0.23 12.20
CA TRP A 89 3.20 -1.60 12.52
C TRP A 89 2.49 -2.09 13.79
N PHE A 90 2.50 -1.28 14.86
CA PHE A 90 1.76 -1.60 16.09
C PHE A 90 0.26 -1.80 15.82
N GLY A 91 -0.37 -0.87 15.10
CA GLY A 91 -1.79 -0.96 14.73
C GLY A 91 -2.11 -2.20 13.89
N TRP A 92 -1.14 -2.72 13.14
CA TRP A 92 -1.30 -3.94 12.33
C TRP A 92 -1.55 -5.20 13.15
N PHE A 93 -1.18 -5.21 14.44
CA PHE A 93 -1.56 -6.28 15.37
C PHE A 93 -3.04 -6.26 15.74
N GLY A 94 -3.71 -5.11 15.62
CA GLY A 94 -5.17 -5.03 15.63
C GLY A 94 -5.77 -5.40 14.28
N PHE A 95 -5.12 -4.97 13.19
CA PHE A 95 -5.62 -5.15 11.83
C PHE A 95 -5.65 -6.63 11.38
N ASN A 96 -4.50 -7.31 11.37
CA ASN A 96 -4.40 -8.68 10.89
C ASN A 96 -4.97 -9.68 11.92
N PRO A 97 -4.42 -9.83 13.14
CA PRO A 97 -4.99 -10.76 14.12
C PRO A 97 -6.47 -10.50 14.45
N GLY A 98 -6.90 -9.24 14.52
CA GLY A 98 -8.29 -8.89 14.78
C GLY A 98 -9.26 -9.31 13.67
N SER A 99 -8.78 -9.49 12.44
CA SER A 99 -9.58 -10.01 11.32
C SER A 99 -10.01 -11.48 11.50
N THR A 100 -9.51 -12.16 12.54
CA THR A 100 -10.05 -13.44 13.00
C THR A 100 -11.53 -13.34 13.41
N MET A 101 -11.98 -12.15 13.86
CA MET A 101 -13.35 -11.88 14.32
C MET A 101 -13.88 -12.86 15.40
N ALA A 102 -12.96 -13.50 16.11
CA ALA A 102 -13.24 -14.46 17.18
C ALA A 102 -12.08 -14.46 18.18
N ALA A 103 -12.32 -14.87 19.42
CA ALA A 103 -11.30 -14.97 20.47
C ALA A 103 -10.55 -16.32 20.42
N ASN A 104 -9.99 -16.68 19.26
CA ASN A 104 -9.15 -17.88 19.12
C ASN A 104 -7.67 -17.51 19.35
N ALA A 105 -7.15 -17.86 20.54
CA ALA A 105 -5.78 -17.52 20.92
C ALA A 105 -4.72 -18.12 20.00
N SER A 106 -4.95 -19.32 19.43
CA SER A 106 -3.99 -19.97 18.54
C SER A 106 -3.91 -19.27 17.19
N ASP A 107 -5.05 -18.93 16.59
CA ASP A 107 -5.08 -18.20 15.32
C ASP A 107 -4.54 -16.78 15.48
N ILE A 108 -5.02 -16.05 16.49
CA ILE A 108 -4.58 -14.67 16.78
C ILE A 108 -3.07 -14.62 16.97
N SER A 109 -2.50 -15.51 17.79
CA SER A 109 -1.05 -15.52 18.06
C SER A 109 -0.25 -15.90 16.82
N ARG A 110 -0.68 -16.90 16.04
CA ARG A 110 -0.03 -17.27 14.78
C ARG A 110 -0.05 -16.11 13.79
N ILE A 111 -1.19 -15.46 13.60
CA ILE A 111 -1.36 -14.34 12.68
C ILE A 111 -0.50 -13.14 13.11
N ALA A 112 -0.41 -12.87 14.42
CA ALA A 112 0.47 -11.84 14.94
C ALA A 112 1.95 -12.13 14.60
N VAL A 113 2.37 -13.38 14.75
CA VAL A 113 3.74 -13.81 14.39
C VAL A 113 3.97 -13.73 12.89
N THR A 114 3.07 -14.24 12.03
CA THR A 114 3.25 -14.16 10.58
C THR A 114 3.32 -12.71 10.10
N THR A 115 2.47 -11.84 10.66
CA THR A 115 2.46 -10.40 10.39
C THR A 115 3.80 -9.75 10.75
N ASN A 116 4.29 -9.97 11.98
CA ASN A 116 5.53 -9.38 12.45
C ASN A 116 6.76 -9.89 11.67
N MET A 117 6.79 -11.19 11.38
CA MET A 117 7.90 -11.81 10.66
C MET A 117 7.98 -11.32 9.21
N ALA A 118 6.85 -11.11 8.54
CA ALA A 118 6.83 -10.54 7.20
C ALA A 118 7.30 -9.07 7.19
N ALA A 119 6.87 -8.26 8.16
CA ALA A 119 7.32 -6.88 8.31
C ALA A 119 8.84 -6.78 8.56
N ALA A 120 9.36 -7.60 9.47
CA ALA A 120 10.79 -7.69 9.74
C ALA A 120 11.59 -8.14 8.51
N ALA A 121 11.12 -9.16 7.81
CA ALA A 121 11.74 -9.66 6.59
C ALA A 121 11.73 -8.62 5.45
N GLY A 122 10.62 -7.91 5.26
CA GLY A 122 10.52 -6.81 4.29
C GLY A 122 11.47 -5.67 4.61
N THR A 123 11.61 -5.32 5.89
CA THR A 123 12.58 -4.33 6.38
C THR A 123 14.02 -4.76 6.04
N ILE A 124 14.38 -6.02 6.34
CA ILE A 124 15.72 -6.55 6.07
C ILE A 124 16.02 -6.55 4.57
N SER A 125 15.10 -7.08 3.76
CA SER A 125 15.27 -7.15 2.30
C SER A 125 15.43 -5.76 1.68
N ALA A 126 14.58 -4.81 2.06
CA ALA A 126 14.69 -3.43 1.58
C ALA A 126 15.99 -2.75 2.06
N THR A 127 16.44 -3.01 3.29
CA THR A 127 17.72 -2.51 3.81
C THR A 127 18.88 -3.03 2.95
N VAL A 128 18.96 -4.34 2.75
CA VAL A 128 20.04 -4.97 1.98
C VAL A 128 20.02 -4.48 0.54
N LEU A 129 18.86 -4.49 -0.12
CA LEU A 129 18.77 -4.09 -1.52
C LEU A 129 19.03 -2.61 -1.72
N SER A 130 18.49 -1.73 -0.89
CA SER A 130 18.79 -0.29 -0.98
C SER A 130 20.30 -0.03 -0.81
N TRP A 131 20.95 -0.73 0.12
CA TRP A 131 22.41 -0.62 0.30
C TRP A 131 23.16 -1.10 -0.93
N LEU A 132 22.79 -2.25 -1.50
CA LEU A 132 23.43 -2.79 -2.70
C LEU A 132 23.23 -1.90 -3.93
N THR A 133 22.06 -1.29 -4.10
CA THR A 133 21.75 -0.48 -5.29
C THR A 133 22.19 0.97 -5.17
N ALA A 134 22.16 1.55 -3.96
CA ALA A 134 22.45 2.97 -3.72
C ALA A 134 23.79 3.21 -3.00
N GLY A 135 24.50 2.16 -2.60
CA GLY A 135 25.78 2.23 -1.89
C GLY A 135 25.69 2.60 -0.40
N LYS A 136 24.49 2.89 0.11
CA LYS A 136 24.21 3.25 1.51
C LYS A 136 22.78 2.87 1.89
N PRO A 137 22.51 2.61 3.18
CA PRO A 137 21.14 2.37 3.63
C PRO A 137 20.29 3.63 3.45
N ASP A 138 19.11 3.46 2.84
CA ASP A 138 18.12 4.53 2.68
C ASP A 138 16.97 4.32 3.68
N LEU A 139 16.86 5.21 4.69
CA LEU A 139 15.85 5.09 5.73
C LEU A 139 14.42 5.09 5.18
N SER A 140 14.13 5.86 4.13
CA SER A 140 12.80 5.87 3.49
C SER A 140 12.48 4.51 2.89
N MET A 141 13.44 3.89 2.19
CA MET A 141 13.28 2.54 1.64
C MET A 141 13.15 1.47 2.72
N ILE A 142 13.89 1.58 3.82
CA ILE A 142 13.80 0.66 4.96
C ILE A 142 12.40 0.71 5.58
N LEU A 143 11.90 1.91 5.84
CA LEU A 143 10.56 2.14 6.40
C LEU A 143 9.45 1.66 5.45
N ASN A 144 9.58 1.93 4.15
CA ASN A 144 8.68 1.39 3.13
C ASN A 144 8.79 -0.14 2.99
N GLY A 145 9.95 -0.73 3.25
CA GLY A 145 10.15 -2.18 3.32
C GLY A 145 9.35 -2.83 4.44
N ALA A 146 9.28 -2.19 5.61
CA ALA A 146 8.44 -2.63 6.71
C ALA A 146 6.95 -2.64 6.30
N LEU A 147 6.47 -1.52 5.74
CA LEU A 147 5.09 -1.40 5.26
C LEU A 147 4.79 -2.37 4.12
N ALA A 148 5.71 -2.58 3.18
CA ALA A 148 5.56 -3.53 2.09
C ALA A 148 5.36 -4.96 2.61
N GLY A 149 6.15 -5.38 3.61
CA GLY A 149 5.98 -6.68 4.26
C GLY A 149 4.62 -6.82 4.96
N LEU A 150 4.18 -5.78 5.67
CA LEU A 150 2.87 -5.71 6.31
C LEU A 150 1.72 -5.79 5.29
N VAL A 151 1.79 -5.01 4.21
CA VAL A 151 0.79 -5.04 3.13
C VAL A 151 0.73 -6.40 2.44
N ALA A 152 1.88 -6.98 2.09
CA ALA A 152 1.93 -8.23 1.35
C ALA A 152 1.44 -9.42 2.17
N ILE A 153 1.63 -9.42 3.49
CA ILE A 153 1.16 -10.52 4.34
C ILE A 153 -0.32 -10.40 4.72
N THR A 154 -0.96 -9.25 4.48
CA THR A 154 -2.31 -8.95 4.97
C THR A 154 -3.40 -9.93 4.48
N ALA A 155 -3.43 -10.28 3.19
CA ALA A 155 -4.32 -11.32 2.67
C ALA A 155 -3.95 -12.75 3.14
N PRO A 156 -2.66 -13.18 3.10
CA PRO A 156 -2.27 -14.55 3.44
C PRO A 156 -2.02 -14.83 4.93
N CYS A 157 -1.97 -13.85 5.83
CA CYS A 157 -1.42 -14.01 7.19
C CYS A 157 -2.04 -15.14 8.02
N ALA A 158 -3.30 -15.49 7.77
CA ALA A 158 -4.00 -16.61 8.43
C ALA A 158 -3.73 -17.98 7.80
N PHE A 159 -3.36 -18.01 6.52
CA PHE A 159 -3.34 -19.21 5.68
C PHE A 159 -1.93 -19.75 5.40
N VAL A 160 -0.89 -19.06 5.87
CA VAL A 160 0.51 -19.40 5.58
C VAL A 160 1.30 -19.66 6.85
N SER A 161 2.34 -20.49 6.72
CA SER A 161 3.27 -20.75 7.82
C SER A 161 4.15 -19.53 8.13
N VAL A 162 4.77 -19.50 9.31
CA VAL A 162 5.74 -18.45 9.68
C VAL A 162 6.93 -18.43 8.72
N GLY A 163 7.39 -19.58 8.24
CA GLY A 163 8.46 -19.63 7.23
C GLY A 163 8.04 -18.99 5.91
N ALA A 164 6.81 -19.27 5.46
CA ALA A 164 6.27 -18.64 4.25
C ALA A 164 6.07 -17.13 4.41
N SER A 165 5.67 -16.65 5.60
CA SER A 165 5.51 -15.20 5.84
C SER A 165 6.83 -14.44 5.74
N VAL A 166 7.94 -15.04 6.18
CA VAL A 166 9.29 -14.47 5.99
C VAL A 166 9.62 -14.35 4.50
N VAL A 167 9.37 -15.39 3.70
CA VAL A 167 9.62 -15.37 2.25
C VAL A 167 8.78 -14.30 1.55
N ILE A 168 7.49 -14.21 1.89
CA ILE A 168 6.59 -13.16 1.38
C ILE A 168 7.13 -11.78 1.74
N GLY A 169 7.54 -11.57 2.99
CA GLY A 169 8.15 -10.31 3.43
C GLY A 169 9.42 -9.95 2.66
N LEU A 170 10.35 -10.91 2.49
CA LEU A 170 11.59 -10.69 1.72
C LEU A 170 11.29 -10.25 0.28
N ILE A 171 10.34 -10.91 -0.38
CA ILE A 171 9.92 -10.55 -1.75
C ILE A 171 9.29 -9.15 -1.75
N ALA A 172 8.42 -8.85 -0.78
CA ALA A 172 7.76 -7.56 -0.70
C ALA A 172 8.73 -6.39 -0.50
N GLY A 173 9.73 -6.56 0.36
CA GLY A 173 10.82 -5.60 0.54
C GLY A 173 11.65 -5.38 -0.73
N ALA A 174 11.84 -6.43 -1.54
CA ALA A 174 12.51 -6.30 -2.83
C ALA A 174 11.63 -5.59 -3.87
N LEU A 175 10.34 -5.92 -3.90
CA LEU A 175 9.37 -5.30 -4.82
C LEU A 175 9.27 -3.80 -4.60
N VAL A 176 9.23 -3.32 -3.36
CA VAL A 176 9.12 -1.87 -3.10
C VAL A 176 10.37 -1.11 -3.56
N VAL A 177 11.57 -1.64 -3.32
CA VAL A 177 12.84 -1.03 -3.78
C VAL A 177 12.92 -1.01 -5.32
N ALA A 178 12.40 -2.04 -5.99
CA ALA A 178 12.34 -2.08 -7.45
C ALA A 178 11.25 -1.18 -8.05
N ALA A 179 10.08 -1.11 -7.41
CA ALA A 179 8.90 -0.43 -7.94
C ALA A 179 9.00 1.09 -7.88
N VAL A 180 9.57 1.67 -6.81
CA VAL A 180 9.68 3.14 -6.68
C VAL A 180 10.42 3.77 -7.88
N PRO A 181 11.62 3.30 -8.28
CA PRO A 181 12.29 3.81 -9.47
C PRO A 181 11.53 3.57 -10.78
N LEU A 182 10.70 2.54 -10.87
CA LEU A 182 9.91 2.26 -12.07
C LEU A 182 8.79 3.28 -12.24
N PHE A 183 8.07 3.61 -11.17
CA PHE A 183 7.07 4.69 -11.21
C PHE A 183 7.72 6.05 -11.51
N ASP A 184 8.88 6.33 -10.92
CA ASP A 184 9.63 7.56 -11.19
C ASP A 184 10.07 7.65 -12.66
N ARG A 185 10.53 6.55 -13.27
CA ARG A 185 10.86 6.50 -14.72
C ARG A 185 9.62 6.65 -15.60
N ALA A 186 8.46 6.19 -15.14
CA ALA A 186 7.17 6.40 -15.80
C ALA A 186 6.62 7.83 -15.60
N ARG A 187 7.36 8.70 -14.89
CA ARG A 187 6.94 10.07 -14.53
C ARG A 187 5.64 10.11 -13.73
N LEU A 188 5.41 9.07 -12.92
CA LEU A 188 4.30 9.00 -11.97
C LEU A 188 4.82 9.46 -10.61
N ASP A 189 4.53 10.71 -10.27
CA ASP A 189 4.96 11.31 -9.01
C ASP A 189 4.11 10.79 -7.86
N ASP A 190 4.60 9.72 -7.23
CA ASP A 190 4.07 9.12 -6.02
C ASP A 190 4.91 9.57 -4.81
N PRO A 191 4.46 10.60 -4.06
CA PRO A 191 5.31 11.30 -3.11
C PRO A 191 5.87 10.46 -1.97
N VAL A 192 5.13 9.42 -1.58
CA VAL A 192 5.43 8.59 -0.41
C VAL A 192 5.71 7.13 -0.78
N GLY A 193 5.63 6.78 -2.07
CA GLY A 193 5.74 5.39 -2.52
C GLY A 193 4.47 4.57 -2.24
N ALA A 194 3.29 5.20 -2.16
CA ALA A 194 2.02 4.54 -1.90
C ALA A 194 1.65 3.51 -2.96
N LEU A 195 1.99 3.73 -4.23
CA LEU A 195 1.81 2.75 -5.30
C LEU A 195 2.72 1.54 -5.07
N SER A 196 3.99 1.76 -4.77
CA SER A 196 4.93 0.66 -4.51
C SER A 196 4.55 -0.14 -3.25
N VAL A 197 4.15 0.54 -2.18
CA VAL A 197 3.77 -0.10 -0.91
C VAL A 197 2.39 -0.74 -0.97
N HIS A 198 1.37 -0.06 -1.47
CA HIS A 198 -0.01 -0.56 -1.40
C HIS A 198 -0.48 -1.22 -2.69
N LEU A 199 -0.23 -0.62 -3.86
CA LEU A 199 -0.64 -1.20 -5.13
C LEU A 199 0.15 -2.47 -5.43
N VAL A 200 1.47 -2.36 -5.58
CA VAL A 200 2.33 -3.49 -6.00
C VAL A 200 2.32 -4.61 -4.96
N ASN A 201 2.55 -4.29 -3.68
CA ASN A 201 2.57 -5.32 -2.64
C ASN A 201 1.17 -5.82 -2.25
N GLY A 202 0.11 -5.02 -2.45
CA GLY A 202 -1.27 -5.50 -2.25
C GLY A 202 -1.68 -6.52 -3.31
N VAL A 203 -1.30 -6.27 -4.58
CA VAL A 203 -1.43 -7.23 -5.67
C VAL A 203 -0.63 -8.50 -5.36
N PHE A 204 0.67 -8.35 -5.06
CA PHE A 204 1.52 -9.49 -4.73
C PHE A 204 1.01 -10.29 -3.52
N GLY A 205 0.62 -9.62 -2.45
CA GLY A 205 0.10 -10.29 -1.25
C GLY A 205 -1.14 -11.14 -1.51
N THR A 206 -2.04 -10.64 -2.35
CA THR A 206 -3.23 -11.40 -2.74
C THR A 206 -2.87 -12.61 -3.59
N LEU A 207 -1.92 -12.48 -4.51
CA LEU A 207 -1.39 -13.61 -5.28
C LEU A 207 -0.63 -14.60 -4.39
N ALA A 208 0.04 -14.12 -3.33
CA ALA A 208 0.77 -14.94 -2.38
C ALA A 208 -0.15 -15.91 -1.63
N VAL A 209 -1.44 -15.60 -1.45
CA VAL A 209 -2.45 -16.57 -0.99
C VAL A 209 -2.49 -17.77 -1.95
N GLY A 210 -2.63 -17.53 -3.25
CA GLY A 210 -2.69 -18.58 -4.26
C GLY A 210 -1.39 -19.38 -4.43
N LEU A 211 -0.26 -18.82 -3.99
CA LEU A 211 1.05 -19.47 -4.05
C LEU A 211 1.37 -20.27 -2.78
N PHE A 212 1.18 -19.66 -1.61
CA PHE A 212 1.70 -20.11 -0.33
C PHE A 212 0.65 -20.61 0.66
N ALA A 213 -0.65 -20.49 0.37
CA ALA A 213 -1.67 -21.02 1.27
C ALA A 213 -1.43 -22.51 1.56
N ASN A 214 -1.65 -22.93 2.79
CA ASN A 214 -1.42 -24.29 3.23
C ASN A 214 -2.58 -24.73 4.11
N ASP A 215 -3.31 -25.74 3.67
CA ASP A 215 -4.49 -26.26 4.37
C ASP A 215 -4.13 -26.83 5.76
N ALA A 216 -2.90 -27.30 5.96
CA ALA A 216 -2.43 -27.73 7.28
C ALA A 216 -2.30 -26.56 8.28
N VAL A 217 -2.19 -25.31 7.80
CA VAL A 217 -2.12 -24.11 8.66
C VAL A 217 -3.51 -23.65 9.08
N MET A 218 -4.48 -23.73 8.17
CA MET A 218 -5.87 -23.33 8.42
C MET A 218 -6.84 -24.28 7.70
N PRO A 219 -7.12 -25.47 8.29
CA PRO A 219 -7.89 -26.51 7.61
C PRO A 219 -9.30 -26.06 7.23
N GLY A 220 -9.75 -26.48 6.04
CA GLY A 220 -11.12 -26.24 5.59
C GLY A 220 -11.40 -24.81 5.13
N THR A 221 -10.36 -24.04 4.81
CA THR A 221 -10.48 -22.66 4.32
C THR A 221 -10.10 -22.55 2.85
N THR A 222 -8.86 -22.22 2.54
CA THR A 222 -8.35 -21.96 1.20
C THR A 222 -8.03 -23.22 0.41
N GLY A 223 -7.80 -24.34 1.10
CA GLY A 223 -7.02 -25.45 0.57
C GLY A 223 -5.55 -25.07 0.36
N ASN A 224 -4.82 -25.89 -0.39
CA ASN A 224 -3.42 -25.63 -0.70
C ASN A 224 -3.26 -24.62 -1.85
N GLY A 225 -2.24 -23.78 -1.75
CA GLY A 225 -1.71 -22.98 -2.84
C GLY A 225 -0.83 -23.81 -3.79
N LEU A 226 -0.35 -23.16 -4.85
CA LEU A 226 0.43 -23.80 -5.90
C LEU A 226 1.67 -24.53 -5.37
N PHE A 227 2.41 -23.94 -4.43
CA PHE A 227 3.63 -24.54 -3.88
C PHE A 227 3.38 -25.71 -2.91
N TYR A 228 2.13 -25.91 -2.51
CA TYR A 228 1.69 -27.03 -1.67
C TYR A 228 0.80 -28.02 -2.45
N GLY A 229 0.85 -27.99 -3.78
CA GLY A 229 0.17 -28.97 -4.65
C GLY A 229 -1.31 -28.70 -4.94
N GLY A 230 -1.84 -27.51 -4.61
CA GLY A 230 -3.24 -27.16 -4.87
C GLY A 230 -3.58 -26.78 -6.31
N GLY A 231 -2.59 -26.79 -7.21
CA GLY A 231 -2.74 -26.42 -8.61
C GLY A 231 -2.98 -24.91 -8.82
N PHE A 232 -3.44 -24.55 -10.03
CA PHE A 232 -3.58 -23.15 -10.44
C PHE A 232 -4.93 -22.51 -10.08
N ARG A 233 -5.89 -23.28 -9.55
CA ARG A 233 -7.26 -22.78 -9.31
C ARG A 233 -7.28 -21.62 -8.33
N LEU A 234 -6.69 -21.78 -7.15
CA LEU A 234 -6.68 -20.73 -6.12
C LEU A 234 -5.95 -19.49 -6.64
N LEU A 235 -4.75 -19.65 -7.21
CA LEU A 235 -3.99 -18.55 -7.81
C LEU A 235 -4.78 -17.81 -8.90
N GLY A 236 -5.49 -18.53 -9.77
CA GLY A 236 -6.34 -17.96 -10.81
C GLY A 236 -7.49 -17.13 -10.23
N ILE A 237 -8.15 -17.61 -9.17
CA ILE A 237 -9.22 -16.86 -8.48
C ILE A 237 -8.67 -15.60 -7.81
N GLN A 238 -7.51 -15.69 -7.13
CA GLN A 238 -6.85 -14.53 -6.54
C GLN A 238 -6.50 -13.47 -7.60
N ALA A 239 -5.93 -13.89 -8.74
CA ALA A 239 -5.59 -13.01 -9.85
C ALA A 239 -6.84 -12.35 -10.46
N LEU A 240 -7.91 -13.12 -10.69
CA LEU A 240 -9.20 -12.58 -11.14
C LEU A 240 -9.75 -11.55 -10.16
N GLY A 241 -9.69 -11.83 -8.86
CA GLY A 241 -10.13 -10.93 -7.81
C GLY A 241 -9.39 -9.59 -7.81
N VAL A 242 -8.07 -9.64 -7.84
CA VAL A 242 -7.21 -8.45 -7.96
C VAL A 242 -7.56 -7.65 -9.21
N ALA A 243 -7.68 -8.32 -10.36
CA ALA A 243 -7.96 -7.66 -11.64
C ALA A 243 -9.36 -7.03 -11.66
N ALA A 244 -10.37 -7.72 -11.12
CA ALA A 244 -11.73 -7.23 -11.08
C ALA A 244 -11.88 -6.02 -10.14
N VAL A 245 -11.33 -6.11 -8.92
CA VAL A 245 -11.30 -4.97 -7.98
C VAL A 245 -10.49 -3.82 -8.56
N GLY A 246 -9.33 -4.10 -9.16
CA GLY A 246 -8.48 -3.08 -9.76
C GLY A 246 -9.17 -2.36 -10.92
N ALA A 247 -9.77 -3.10 -11.85
CA ALA A 247 -10.51 -2.51 -12.97
C ALA A 247 -11.68 -1.66 -12.48
N PHE A 248 -12.45 -2.14 -11.49
CA PHE A 248 -13.56 -1.40 -10.90
C PHE A 248 -13.07 -0.12 -10.20
N VAL A 249 -12.17 -0.25 -9.22
CA VAL A 249 -11.72 0.87 -8.39
C VAL A 249 -10.97 1.90 -9.23
N PHE A 250 -10.08 1.48 -10.13
CA PHE A 250 -9.37 2.39 -11.02
C PHE A 250 -10.34 3.17 -11.91
N THR A 251 -11.29 2.49 -12.57
CA THR A 251 -12.24 3.14 -13.48
C THR A 251 -13.14 4.13 -12.77
N VAL A 252 -13.68 3.75 -11.61
CA VAL A 252 -14.57 4.61 -10.82
C VAL A 252 -13.79 5.77 -10.21
N ALA A 253 -12.59 5.54 -9.67
CA ALA A 253 -11.74 6.60 -9.12
C ALA A 253 -11.28 7.59 -10.21
N LEU A 254 -10.91 7.10 -11.40
CA LEU A 254 -10.54 7.94 -12.53
C LEU A 254 -11.71 8.81 -12.97
N SER A 255 -12.91 8.24 -13.06
CA SER A 255 -14.14 8.97 -13.40
C SER A 255 -14.49 10.02 -12.35
N ALA A 256 -14.39 9.66 -11.06
CA ALA A 256 -14.65 10.57 -9.94
C ALA A 256 -13.67 11.74 -9.92
N TRP A 257 -12.37 11.48 -10.08
CA TRP A 257 -11.36 12.53 -10.16
C TRP A 257 -11.53 13.41 -11.40
N ALA A 258 -11.88 12.84 -12.56
CA ALA A 258 -12.17 13.61 -13.77
C ALA A 258 -13.36 14.56 -13.55
N LEU A 259 -14.43 14.10 -12.88
CA LEU A 259 -15.58 14.93 -12.55
C LEU A 259 -15.22 16.02 -11.54
N ILE A 260 -14.51 15.66 -10.47
CA ILE A 260 -14.04 16.63 -9.46
C ILE A 260 -13.17 17.69 -10.11
N ARG A 261 -12.26 17.30 -11.02
CA ARG A 261 -11.44 18.24 -11.79
C ARG A 261 -12.28 19.22 -12.60
N ALA A 262 -13.33 18.73 -13.25
CA ALA A 262 -14.19 19.55 -14.12
C ALA A 262 -15.06 20.55 -13.32
N VAL A 263 -15.45 20.20 -12.10
CA VAL A 263 -16.39 21.00 -11.28
C VAL A 263 -15.69 21.87 -10.25
N MET A 264 -14.65 21.36 -9.59
CA MET A 264 -14.00 21.97 -8.42
C MET A 264 -12.51 22.24 -8.61
N GLY A 265 -11.87 21.61 -9.61
CA GLY A 265 -10.42 21.53 -9.72
C GLY A 265 -9.80 20.47 -8.79
N MET A 266 -8.58 20.06 -9.08
CA MET A 266 -7.82 19.08 -8.25
C MET A 266 -6.48 19.60 -7.73
N ARG A 267 -5.93 20.63 -8.36
CA ARG A 267 -4.61 21.16 -8.05
C ARG A 267 -4.72 22.65 -7.73
N VAL A 268 -3.99 23.06 -6.70
CA VAL A 268 -3.83 24.46 -6.34
C VAL A 268 -3.04 25.23 -7.40
N GLY A 269 -3.05 26.56 -7.32
CA GLY A 269 -2.25 27.41 -8.20
C GLY A 269 -0.75 27.17 -8.00
N ARG A 270 0.07 27.52 -9.00
CA ARG A 270 1.52 27.34 -8.93
C ARG A 270 2.15 28.07 -7.75
N ASP A 271 1.75 29.31 -7.51
CA ASP A 271 2.31 30.12 -6.42
C ASP A 271 1.94 29.55 -5.05
N GLU A 272 0.72 28.98 -4.93
CA GLU A 272 0.26 28.29 -3.73
C GLU A 272 0.98 26.95 -3.51
N GLU A 273 1.22 26.18 -4.58
CA GLU A 273 2.02 24.95 -4.50
C GLU A 273 3.46 25.21 -4.05
N ILE A 274 4.07 26.30 -4.53
CA ILE A 274 5.43 26.71 -4.14
C ILE A 274 5.45 27.28 -2.72
N GLY A 275 4.44 28.07 -2.34
CA GLY A 275 4.31 28.67 -1.02
C GLY A 275 3.98 27.66 0.09
N GLY A 276 3.41 26.51 -0.28
CA GLY A 276 3.03 25.45 0.65
C GLY A 276 1.56 25.48 1.03
N LEU A 277 0.96 24.30 1.09
CA LEU A 277 -0.48 24.12 1.36
C LEU A 277 -0.85 24.46 2.81
N ASP A 278 0.10 24.47 3.75
CA ASP A 278 -0.15 24.87 5.14
C ASP A 278 -0.67 26.32 5.20
N VAL A 279 -0.06 27.23 4.44
CA VAL A 279 -0.49 28.62 4.39
C VAL A 279 -1.75 28.78 3.52
N GLY A 280 -1.75 28.18 2.33
CA GLY A 280 -2.84 28.36 1.35
C GLY A 280 -4.19 27.73 1.76
N GLU A 281 -4.18 26.49 2.26
CA GLU A 281 -5.39 25.74 2.60
C GLU A 281 -5.71 25.75 4.10
N HIS A 282 -4.71 25.95 4.97
CA HIS A 282 -4.89 25.89 6.43
C HIS A 282 -4.69 27.24 7.14
N GLY A 283 -4.10 28.24 6.48
CA GLY A 283 -3.80 29.53 7.10
C GLY A 283 -2.85 29.43 8.30
N MET A 284 -1.99 28.41 8.32
CA MET A 284 -1.05 28.12 9.40
C MET A 284 0.33 27.77 8.86
N GLU A 285 1.36 27.88 9.70
CA GLU A 285 2.69 27.35 9.42
C GLU A 285 2.94 26.15 10.34
N ALA A 286 3.34 25.00 9.78
CA ALA A 286 3.60 23.80 10.58
C ALA A 286 4.84 23.96 11.48
N TYR A 287 5.81 24.78 11.06
CA TYR A 287 7.02 25.08 11.82
C TYR A 287 7.18 26.60 11.88
N PRO A 288 7.19 27.22 13.07
CA PRO A 288 7.60 28.61 13.17
C PRO A 288 9.09 28.71 12.79
N ASP A 289 9.47 29.75 12.06
CA ASP A 289 10.88 30.10 11.87
C ASP A 289 11.50 30.34 13.26
N PHE A 290 12.26 29.37 13.76
CA PHE A 290 13.16 29.61 14.87
C PHE A 290 14.26 30.52 14.35
N GLU A 291 14.13 31.83 14.59
CA GLU A 291 15.09 32.84 14.16
C GLU A 291 16.53 32.37 14.38
N THR A 292 17.23 32.02 13.30
CA THR A 292 18.69 32.16 13.30
C THR A 292 18.96 33.66 13.21
N PHE A 293 18.98 34.33 14.36
CA PHE A 293 19.67 35.60 14.50
C PHE A 293 21.14 35.36 14.17
N VAL A 294 21.49 35.40 12.88
CA VAL A 294 22.86 35.70 12.48
C VAL A 294 22.96 37.20 12.66
N THR A 295 23.40 37.62 13.86
CA THR A 295 23.86 38.98 14.07
C THR A 295 24.84 39.33 12.95
N ARG A 296 24.52 40.39 12.22
CA ARG A 296 25.36 40.97 11.15
C ARG A 296 26.78 41.22 11.64
#